data_AF-R8BVY3-F1
#
_entry.id   AF-R8BVY3-F1
#
_cell.length_a   1.000
_cell.length_b   1.000
_cell.length_c   1.000
_cell.angle_alpha   90.00
_cell.angle_beta   90.00
_cell.angle_gamma   90.00
#
_symmetry.space_group_name_H-M   'P 1'
#
loop_
_entity.id
_entity.type
_entity.pdbx_description
1 polymer ?
#
loop_
_entity_poly.entity_id
_entity_poly.type
_entity_poly.pdbx_seq_one_letter_code
_entity_poly.pdbx_strand_id
1 'polypeptide(L)'
;MLKMDTTIQPTTKLYNALMIAYLAADDAGRALDIWHDITHSVEGPSYNSLATVFRVCEVLPMGDQKANEIWEKMRRMDIEVPPVVYAAYCGAIAGQGQVEEVKGLIQAMEADTGSPVDMMTIGVSYNALPGQSLQASFQEWAQAEYPALWKRLEKQGKKKTMDGLLSFNLNREMKA
;
A
#
# COMPACT_ATOMS: atom_id res chain seq x y z
N MET A 1 -12.88 -16.35 -23.18
CA MET A 1 -13.64 -16.83 -22.00
C MET A 1 -13.03 -18.17 -21.61
N LEU A 2 -12.24 -18.22 -20.53
CA LEU A 2 -11.74 -19.49 -19.99
C LEU A 2 -12.94 -20.25 -19.44
N LYS A 3 -13.19 -21.48 -19.91
CA LYS A 3 -14.20 -22.35 -19.32
C LYS A 3 -13.68 -22.78 -17.95
N MET A 4 -14.02 -22.04 -16.90
CA MET A 4 -13.79 -22.49 -15.53
C MET A 4 -14.87 -23.49 -15.16
N ASP A 5 -14.45 -24.60 -14.58
CA ASP A 5 -15.35 -25.52 -13.89
C ASP A 5 -15.96 -24.78 -12.70
N THR A 6 -17.26 -24.47 -12.79
CA THR A 6 -18.00 -23.74 -11.76
C THR A 6 -18.11 -24.48 -10.43
N THR A 7 -17.66 -25.74 -10.36
CA THR A 7 -17.57 -26.51 -9.11
C THR A 7 -16.30 -26.19 -8.30
N ILE A 8 -15.29 -25.58 -8.93
CA ILE A 8 -14.04 -25.23 -8.27
C ILE A 8 -14.12 -23.78 -7.79
N GLN A 9 -14.08 -23.59 -6.47
CA GLN A 9 -13.94 -22.26 -5.90
C GLN A 9 -12.47 -21.80 -6.00
N PRO A 10 -12.20 -20.56 -6.48
CA PRO A 10 -10.85 -20.01 -6.46
C PRO A 10 -10.33 -19.87 -5.02
N THR A 11 -9.04 -20.12 -4.84
CA THR A 11 -8.36 -19.89 -3.56
C THR A 11 -8.01 -18.42 -3.37
N THR A 12 -7.80 -17.98 -2.12
CA THR A 12 -7.30 -16.63 -1.81
C THR A 12 -5.99 -16.33 -2.53
N LYS A 13 -5.12 -17.33 -2.69
CA LYS A 13 -3.89 -17.20 -3.49
C LYS A 13 -4.16 -16.86 -4.96
N LEU A 14 -5.14 -17.53 -5.59
CA LEU A 14 -5.51 -17.23 -6.97
C LEU A 14 -6.12 -15.82 -7.08
N TYR A 15 -6.97 -15.44 -6.15
CA TYR A 15 -7.54 -14.09 -6.12
C TYR A 15 -6.46 -13.00 -5.93
N ASN A 16 -5.49 -13.20 -5.02
CA ASN A 16 -4.38 -12.27 -4.86
C ASN A 16 -3.56 -12.11 -6.15
N ALA A 17 -3.30 -13.22 -6.86
CA ALA A 17 -2.64 -13.17 -8.16
C ALA A 17 -3.44 -12.37 -9.19
N LEU A 18 -4.77 -12.49 -9.20
CA LEU A 18 -5.64 -11.70 -10.07
C LEU A 18 -5.63 -10.21 -9.72
N MET A 19 -5.68 -9.86 -8.43
CA MET A 19 -5.55 -8.46 -7.99
C MET A 19 -4.23 -7.84 -8.44
N ILE A 20 -3.12 -8.56 -8.26
CA ILE A 20 -1.78 -8.12 -8.69
C ILE A 20 -1.74 -7.94 -10.21
N ALA A 21 -2.32 -8.87 -10.97
CA ALA A 21 -2.34 -8.81 -12.43
C ALA A 21 -3.16 -7.62 -12.95
N TYR A 22 -4.35 -7.37 -12.38
CA TYR A 22 -5.18 -6.22 -12.75
C TYR A 22 -4.52 -4.89 -12.37
N LEU A 23 -3.90 -4.81 -11.19
CA LEU A 23 -3.13 -3.64 -10.79
C LEU A 23 -1.96 -3.36 -11.76
N ALA A 24 -1.24 -4.40 -12.21
CA ALA A 24 -0.16 -4.26 -13.18
C ALA A 24 -0.65 -3.89 -14.59
N ALA A 25 -1.94 -4.08 -14.88
CA ALA A 25 -2.61 -3.68 -16.11
C ALA A 25 -3.32 -2.31 -15.97
N ASP A 26 -3.00 -1.53 -14.93
CA ASP A 26 -3.61 -0.23 -14.60
C ASP A 26 -5.14 -0.29 -14.43
N ASP A 27 -5.69 -1.44 -14.04
CA ASP A 27 -7.12 -1.68 -13.80
C ASP A 27 -7.39 -1.89 -12.31
N ALA A 28 -7.13 -0.85 -11.52
CA ALA A 28 -7.33 -0.85 -10.07
C ALA A 28 -8.79 -1.11 -9.66
N GLY A 29 -9.75 -0.71 -10.51
CA GLY A 29 -11.18 -0.97 -10.29
C GLY A 29 -11.48 -2.47 -10.26
N ARG A 30 -11.03 -3.22 -11.28
CA ARG A 30 -11.20 -4.68 -11.27
C ARG A 30 -10.42 -5.36 -10.15
N ALA A 31 -9.24 -4.86 -9.81
CA ALA A 31 -8.50 -5.39 -8.66
C ALA A 31 -9.31 -5.23 -7.35
N LEU A 32 -10.06 -4.14 -7.20
CA LEU A 32 -10.96 -3.94 -6.06
C LEU A 32 -12.19 -4.85 -6.11
N ASP A 33 -12.74 -5.15 -7.28
CA ASP A 33 -13.83 -6.14 -7.43
C ASP A 33 -13.36 -7.52 -6.93
N ILE A 34 -12.13 -7.93 -7.28
CA ILE A 34 -11.57 -9.19 -6.78
C ILE A 34 -11.37 -9.17 -5.25
N TRP A 35 -11.00 -8.03 -4.67
CA TRP A 35 -10.97 -7.90 -3.21
C TRP A 35 -12.34 -8.17 -2.57
N HIS A 36 -13.43 -7.68 -3.19
CA HIS A 36 -14.78 -7.99 -2.73
C HIS A 36 -15.06 -9.49 -2.75
N ASP A 37 -14.68 -10.19 -3.83
CA ASP A 37 -14.80 -11.64 -3.92
C ASP A 37 -14.03 -12.37 -2.81
N ILE A 38 -12.78 -11.94 -2.52
CA ILE A 38 -11.99 -12.50 -1.41
C ILE A 38 -12.73 -12.35 -0.08
N THR A 39 -13.30 -11.18 0.20
CA THR A 39 -13.99 -10.93 1.47
C THR A 39 -15.29 -11.73 1.66
N HIS A 40 -15.87 -12.25 0.57
CA HIS A 40 -17.05 -13.13 0.58
C HIS A 40 -16.70 -14.62 0.41
N SER A 41 -15.43 -14.93 0.18
CA SER A 41 -14.94 -16.31 0.07
C SER A 41 -14.87 -17.00 1.43
N VAL A 42 -14.88 -18.33 1.41
CA VAL A 42 -14.72 -19.15 2.62
C VAL A 42 -13.32 -19.00 3.23
N GLU A 43 -12.28 -18.87 2.42
CA GLU A 43 -10.89 -18.71 2.89
C GLU A 43 -10.65 -17.30 3.46
N GLY A 44 -11.32 -16.29 2.92
CA GLY A 44 -11.17 -14.90 3.36
C GLY A 44 -9.81 -14.28 3.00
N PRO A 45 -9.59 -13.01 3.38
CA PRO A 45 -8.35 -12.30 3.06
C PRO A 45 -7.16 -12.77 3.91
N SER A 46 -5.98 -12.81 3.30
CA SER A 46 -4.70 -13.01 3.98
C SER A 46 -3.94 -11.68 4.13
N TYR A 47 -2.81 -11.68 4.84
CA TYR A 47 -1.94 -10.49 4.89
C TYR A 47 -1.42 -10.05 3.51
N ASN A 48 -1.24 -11.00 2.59
CA ASN A 48 -0.95 -10.68 1.19
C ASN A 48 -2.12 -9.95 0.54
N SER A 49 -3.36 -10.41 0.75
CA SER A 49 -4.57 -9.74 0.26
C SER A 49 -4.66 -8.31 0.77
N LEU A 50 -4.36 -8.10 2.06
CA LEU A 50 -4.36 -6.77 2.70
C LEU A 50 -3.29 -5.84 2.11
N ALA A 51 -2.04 -6.32 1.98
CA ALA A 51 -0.97 -5.53 1.36
C ALA A 51 -1.32 -5.17 -0.10
N THR A 52 -1.91 -6.10 -0.85
CA THR A 52 -2.31 -5.87 -2.24
C THR A 52 -3.49 -4.89 -2.35
N VAL A 53 -4.54 -5.01 -1.52
CA VAL A 53 -5.68 -4.08 -1.60
C VAL A 53 -5.28 -2.66 -1.22
N PHE A 54 -4.38 -2.46 -0.26
CA PHE A 54 -3.88 -1.11 0.03
C PHE A 54 -3.04 -0.54 -1.13
N ARG A 55 -2.26 -1.38 -1.81
CA ARG A 55 -1.58 -0.98 -3.05
C ARG A 55 -2.56 -0.59 -4.16
N VAL A 56 -3.70 -1.28 -4.26
CA VAL A 56 -4.79 -0.89 -5.17
C VAL A 56 -5.35 0.46 -4.77
N CYS A 57 -5.61 0.69 -3.48
CA CYS A 57 -6.11 1.97 -2.96
C CYS A 57 -5.12 3.13 -3.18
N GLU A 58 -3.82 2.87 -3.26
CA GLU A 58 -2.80 3.90 -3.57
C GLU A 58 -3.02 4.56 -4.94
N VAL A 59 -3.57 3.85 -5.92
CA VAL A 59 -3.78 4.37 -7.29
C VAL A 59 -5.26 4.54 -7.65
N LEU A 60 -6.17 4.09 -6.79
CA LEU A 60 -7.60 4.22 -6.98
C LEU A 60 -8.05 5.67 -6.68
N PRO A 61 -8.93 6.28 -7.49
CA PRO A 61 -9.55 7.56 -7.13
C PRO A 61 -10.30 7.45 -5.80
N MET A 62 -10.05 8.39 -4.87
CA MET A 62 -10.64 8.38 -3.52
C MET A 62 -10.35 7.07 -2.76
N GLY A 63 -9.17 6.50 -3.00
CA GLY A 63 -8.76 5.23 -2.41
C GLY A 63 -8.52 5.29 -0.90
N ASP A 64 -8.34 6.48 -0.33
CA ASP A 64 -8.25 6.73 1.12
C ASP A 64 -9.52 6.28 1.84
N GLN A 65 -10.70 6.52 1.27
CA GLN A 65 -11.97 6.11 1.89
C GLN A 65 -12.02 4.59 2.06
N LYS A 66 -11.61 3.86 1.02
CA LYS A 66 -11.59 2.40 1.04
C LYS A 66 -10.48 1.84 1.92
N ALA A 67 -9.31 2.46 1.88
CA ALA A 67 -8.20 2.11 2.76
C ALA A 67 -8.60 2.28 4.24
N ASN A 68 -9.21 3.41 4.60
CA ASN A 68 -9.68 3.68 5.95
C ASN A 68 -10.78 2.71 6.39
N GLU A 69 -11.74 2.39 5.51
CA GLU A 69 -12.76 1.37 5.80
C GLU A 69 -12.14 0.01 6.17
N ILE A 70 -11.14 -0.44 5.39
CA ILE A 70 -10.44 -1.71 5.62
C ILE A 70 -9.62 -1.63 6.91
N TRP A 71 -8.89 -0.54 7.11
CA TRP A 71 -8.07 -0.30 8.30
C TRP A 71 -8.90 -0.33 9.59
N GLU A 72 -10.02 0.40 9.63
CA GLU A 72 -10.93 0.39 10.79
C GLU A 72 -11.46 -1.00 11.09
N LYS A 73 -11.79 -1.78 10.05
CA LYS A 73 -12.25 -3.16 10.22
C LYS A 73 -11.15 -4.04 10.82
N MET A 74 -9.91 -3.90 10.36
CA MET A 74 -8.77 -4.63 10.93
C MET A 74 -8.56 -4.30 12.40
N ARG A 75 -8.61 -3.02 12.77
CA ARG A 75 -8.47 -2.57 14.17
C ARG A 75 -9.56 -3.13 15.07
N ARG A 76 -10.82 -3.14 14.60
CA ARG A 76 -11.96 -3.71 15.36
C ARG A 76 -11.84 -5.22 15.59
N MET A 77 -11.12 -5.91 14.70
CA MET A 77 -10.87 -7.34 14.79
C MET A 77 -9.62 -7.68 15.61
N ASP A 78 -8.91 -6.68 16.14
CA ASP A 78 -7.66 -6.84 16.91
C ASP A 78 -6.61 -7.67 16.16
N ILE A 79 -6.50 -7.43 14.84
CA ILE A 79 -5.53 -8.12 13.98
C ILE A 79 -4.16 -7.48 14.19
N GLU A 80 -3.16 -8.28 14.54
CA GLU A 80 -1.76 -7.85 14.54
C GLU A 80 -1.35 -7.48 13.11
N VAL A 81 -0.93 -6.23 12.90
CA VAL A 81 -0.61 -5.71 11.56
C VAL A 81 0.88 -5.87 11.27
N PRO A 82 1.28 -6.69 10.29
CA PRO A 82 2.67 -6.79 9.88
C PRO A 82 3.17 -5.46 9.27
N PRO A 83 4.46 -5.10 9.44
CA PRO A 83 5.02 -3.86 8.90
C PRO A 83 4.77 -3.65 7.40
N VAL A 84 4.77 -4.72 6.61
CA VAL A 84 4.50 -4.65 5.16
C VAL A 84 3.07 -4.18 4.84
N VAL A 85 2.09 -4.60 5.65
CA VAL A 85 0.68 -4.18 5.48
C VAL A 85 0.53 -2.72 5.92
N TYR A 86 1.17 -2.35 7.03
CA TYR A 86 1.18 -0.96 7.52
C TYR A 86 1.81 0.00 6.50
N ALA A 87 2.96 -0.35 5.94
CA ALA A 87 3.62 0.43 4.90
C ALA A 87 2.74 0.57 3.64
N ALA A 88 2.01 -0.47 3.27
CA ALA A 88 1.06 -0.41 2.15
C ALA A 88 -0.10 0.54 2.46
N TYR A 89 -0.63 0.54 3.68
CA TYR A 89 -1.67 1.47 4.13
C TYR A 89 -1.18 2.93 4.11
N CYS A 90 0.03 3.21 4.63
CA CYS A 90 0.66 4.53 4.49
C CYS A 90 0.78 4.96 3.02
N GLY A 91 1.16 4.02 2.13
CA GLY A 91 1.16 4.25 0.68
C GLY A 91 -0.22 4.62 0.14
N ALA A 92 -1.29 3.94 0.58
CA ALA A 92 -2.66 4.25 0.16
C ALA A 92 -3.08 5.68 0.48
N ILE A 93 -2.82 6.12 1.72
CA ILE A 93 -3.13 7.47 2.21
C ILE A 93 -2.27 8.53 1.50
N ALA A 94 -0.97 8.27 1.35
CA ALA A 94 -0.08 9.14 0.60
C ALA A 94 -0.47 9.27 -0.88
N GLY A 95 -0.96 8.20 -1.52
CA GLY A 95 -1.45 8.21 -2.90
C GLY A 95 -2.55 9.25 -3.15
N GLN A 96 -3.34 9.55 -2.12
CA GLN A 96 -4.40 10.56 -2.17
C GLN A 96 -3.92 11.98 -1.81
N GLY A 97 -2.61 12.16 -1.57
CA GLY A 97 -2.01 13.47 -1.25
C GLY A 97 -2.20 13.93 0.19
N GLN A 98 -2.64 13.05 1.09
CA GLN A 98 -2.87 13.35 2.51
C GLN A 98 -1.55 13.34 3.30
N VAL A 99 -0.65 14.30 3.01
CA VAL A 99 0.71 14.36 3.55
C VAL A 99 0.75 14.38 5.07
N GLU A 100 -0.08 15.19 5.72
CA GLU A 100 -0.05 15.31 7.19
C GLU A 100 -0.59 14.06 7.87
N GLU A 101 -1.58 13.39 7.27
CA GLU A 101 -2.12 12.14 7.79
C GLU A 101 -1.08 11.02 7.71
N VAL A 102 -0.39 10.86 6.57
CA VAL A 102 0.64 9.83 6.45
C VAL A 102 1.84 10.08 7.37
N LYS A 103 2.20 11.35 7.63
CA LYS A 103 3.23 11.68 8.65
C LYS A 103 2.81 11.19 10.04
N GLY A 104 1.55 11.46 10.42
CA GLY A 104 0.98 10.97 11.68
C GLY A 104 0.97 9.44 11.77
N LEU A 105 0.56 8.76 10.70
CA LEU A 105 0.60 7.28 10.63
C LEU A 105 2.02 6.73 10.80
N ILE A 106 3.02 7.33 10.16
CA ILE A 106 4.41 6.89 10.29
C ILE A 106 4.90 7.08 11.73
N GLN A 107 4.58 8.21 12.37
CA GLN A 107 4.94 8.46 13.77
C GLN A 107 4.26 7.49 14.73
N ALA A 108 3.03 7.06 14.43
CA ALA A 108 2.27 6.10 15.24
C ALA A 108 2.67 4.63 15.02
N MET A 109 3.47 4.31 13.98
CA MET A 109 3.72 2.93 13.55
C MET A 109 4.23 2.01 14.67
N GLU A 110 5.17 2.49 15.50
CA GLU A 110 5.73 1.67 16.59
C GLU A 110 4.71 1.41 17.69
N ALA A 111 3.84 2.39 18.00
CA ALA A 111 2.75 2.21 18.94
C ALA A 111 1.67 1.26 18.39
N ASP A 112 1.36 1.35 17.09
CA ASP A 112 0.28 0.59 16.46
C ASP A 112 0.68 -0.86 16.12
N THR A 113 1.97 -1.12 15.85
CA THR A 113 2.45 -2.42 15.36
C THR A 113 3.50 -3.08 16.25
N GLY A 114 4.02 -2.37 17.26
CA GLY A 114 5.17 -2.81 18.06
C GLY A 114 6.49 -2.87 17.27
N SER A 115 6.49 -2.48 15.99
CA SER A 115 7.65 -2.49 15.10
C SER A 115 8.09 -1.06 14.77
N PRO A 116 9.39 -0.75 14.81
CA PRO A 116 9.88 0.59 14.51
C PRO A 116 9.65 0.95 13.05
N VAL A 117 9.62 2.27 12.77
CA VAL A 117 9.57 2.79 11.40
C VAL A 117 10.75 2.26 10.59
N ASP A 118 10.46 1.73 9.41
CA ASP A 118 11.47 1.20 8.51
C ASP A 118 11.63 2.04 7.23
N MET A 119 12.69 1.74 6.48
CA MET A 119 13.00 2.42 5.22
C MET A 119 11.88 2.25 4.18
N MET A 120 11.19 1.10 4.18
CA MET A 120 10.14 0.80 3.22
C MET A 120 8.93 1.70 3.46
N THR A 121 8.51 1.90 4.70
CA THR A 121 7.37 2.75 5.07
C THR A 121 7.56 4.19 4.58
N ILE A 122 8.74 4.78 4.82
CA ILE A 122 9.07 6.14 4.36
C ILE A 122 9.14 6.19 2.82
N GLY A 123 9.83 5.22 2.20
CA GLY A 123 10.02 5.20 0.76
C GLY A 123 8.73 4.98 -0.02
N VAL A 124 7.87 4.08 0.46
CA VAL A 124 6.55 3.81 -0.11
C VAL A 124 5.69 5.06 -0.08
N SER A 125 5.62 5.71 1.09
CA SER A 125 4.83 6.93 1.26
C SER A 125 5.32 8.05 0.35
N TYR A 126 6.62 8.33 0.30
CA TYR A 126 7.19 9.34 -0.60
C TYR A 126 6.88 9.04 -2.09
N ASN A 127 7.03 7.78 -2.49
CA ASN A 127 6.80 7.37 -3.88
C ASN A 127 5.33 7.49 -4.31
N ALA A 128 4.41 7.37 -3.36
CA ALA A 128 2.97 7.44 -3.60
C ALA A 128 2.45 8.88 -3.76
N LEU A 129 3.12 9.86 -3.14
CA LEU A 129 2.63 11.24 -3.10
C LEU A 129 2.45 11.86 -4.50
N PRO A 130 1.24 12.36 -4.83
CA PRO A 130 0.98 13.02 -6.09
C PRO A 130 1.51 14.47 -6.04
N GLY A 131 2.54 14.77 -6.83
CA GLY A 131 3.01 16.15 -7.00
C GLY A 131 4.32 16.48 -6.28
N GLN A 132 5.11 17.35 -6.91
CA GLN A 132 6.44 17.72 -6.44
C GLN A 132 6.42 18.51 -5.13
N SER A 133 5.40 19.35 -4.91
CA SER A 133 5.25 20.11 -3.66
C SER A 133 4.99 19.20 -2.46
N LEU A 134 4.11 18.20 -2.63
CA LEU A 134 3.82 17.21 -1.59
C LEU A 134 5.06 16.34 -1.30
N GLN A 135 5.76 15.88 -2.35
CA GLN A 135 7.02 15.16 -2.19
C GLN A 135 8.09 15.99 -1.46
N ALA A 136 8.21 17.29 -1.78
CA ALA A 136 9.17 18.17 -1.12
C ALA A 136 8.84 18.36 0.36
N SER A 137 7.58 18.62 0.70
CA SER A 137 7.12 18.75 2.09
C SER A 137 7.36 17.47 2.90
N PHE A 138 7.06 16.31 2.32
CA PHE A 138 7.32 15.03 2.98
C PHE A 138 8.81 14.74 3.12
N GLN A 139 9.62 15.05 2.11
CA GLN A 139 11.07 14.88 2.16
C GLN A 139 11.70 15.73 3.26
N GLU A 140 11.35 17.01 3.36
CA GLU A 140 11.87 17.90 4.40
C GLU A 140 11.61 17.34 5.80
N TRP A 141 10.36 16.92 6.05
CA TRP A 141 9.97 16.27 7.29
C TRP A 141 10.74 14.96 7.54
N ALA A 142 10.81 14.06 6.54
CA ALA A 142 11.47 12.77 6.71
C ALA A 142 12.99 12.90 6.91
N GLN A 143 13.63 13.94 6.35
CA GLN A 143 15.03 14.28 6.58
C GLN A 143 15.28 14.79 7.99
N ALA A 144 14.32 15.52 8.58
CA ALA A 144 14.40 16.02 9.94
C ALA A 144 14.15 14.91 10.99
N GLU A 145 13.07 14.15 10.83
CA GLU A 145 12.64 13.14 11.82
C GLU A 145 13.41 11.81 11.69
N TYR A 146 13.73 11.39 10.46
CA TYR A 146 14.32 10.08 10.18
C TYR A 146 15.60 10.17 9.31
N PRO A 147 16.60 10.99 9.67
CA PRO A 147 17.76 11.28 8.82
C PRO A 147 18.55 10.02 8.42
N ALA A 148 18.67 9.05 9.33
CA ALA A 148 19.37 7.80 9.07
C ALA A 148 18.64 6.92 8.05
N LEU A 149 17.30 6.83 8.14
CA LEU A 149 16.49 6.08 7.18
C LEU A 149 16.46 6.79 5.83
N TRP A 150 16.34 8.11 5.81
CA TRP A 150 16.36 8.90 4.58
C TRP A 150 17.69 8.73 3.83
N LYS A 151 18.83 8.80 4.53
CA LYS A 151 20.15 8.57 3.92
C LYS A 151 20.31 7.16 3.35
N ARG A 152 19.67 6.15 3.94
CA ARG A 152 19.65 4.78 3.40
C ARG A 152 18.76 4.69 2.15
N LEU A 153 17.64 5.40 2.16
CA LEU A 153 16.70 5.47 1.05
C LEU A 153 17.33 6.14 -0.18
N GLU A 154 18.11 7.21 0.01
CA GLU A 154 18.87 7.88 -1.06
C GLU A 154 19.85 6.95 -1.79
N LYS A 155 20.40 5.95 -1.09
CA LYS A 155 21.29 4.95 -1.71
C LYS A 155 20.58 4.00 -2.67
N GLN A 156 19.25 3.90 -2.62
CA GLN A 156 18.48 3.09 -3.57
C GLN A 156 18.44 3.73 -4.97
N GLY A 157 18.80 5.02 -5.07
CA GLY A 157 18.64 5.80 -6.30
C GLY A 157 17.18 6.15 -6.57
N LYS A 158 16.98 7.10 -7.49
CA LYS A 158 15.67 7.60 -7.89
C LYS A 158 15.51 7.47 -9.41
N LYS A 159 14.28 7.25 -9.86
CA LYS A 159 13.85 7.40 -11.26
C LYS A 159 12.86 8.56 -11.35
N LYS A 160 12.80 9.20 -12.52
CA LYS A 160 11.80 10.21 -12.82
C LYS A 160 10.60 9.54 -13.50
N THR A 161 9.40 9.76 -13.00
CA THR A 161 8.15 9.27 -13.62
C THR A 161 7.81 10.12 -14.85
N MET A 162 6.84 9.67 -15.65
CA MET A 162 6.37 10.43 -16.81
C MET A 162 5.84 11.81 -16.42
N ASP A 163 5.18 11.92 -15.27
CA ASP A 163 4.66 13.18 -14.71
C ASP A 163 5.74 14.06 -14.05
N GLY A 164 7.00 13.63 -14.14
CA GLY A 164 8.14 14.37 -13.62
C GLY A 164 8.33 14.27 -12.11
N LEU A 165 7.65 13.35 -11.43
CA LEU A 165 7.87 13.03 -10.01
C LEU A 165 9.13 12.18 -9.86
N LEU A 166 9.74 12.25 -8.68
CA LEU A 166 10.85 11.36 -8.35
C LEU A 166 10.34 10.17 -7.56
N SER A 167 10.85 8.98 -7.86
CA SER A 167 10.48 7.74 -7.19
C SER A 167 11.73 6.95 -6.85
N PHE A 168 11.91 6.57 -5.59
CA PHE A 168 12.99 5.69 -5.17
C PHE A 168 12.84 4.30 -5.79
N ASN A 169 13.96 3.65 -6.14
CA ASN A 169 13.94 2.28 -6.65
C ASN A 169 13.75 1.29 -5.51
N LEU A 170 12.51 1.04 -5.13
CA LEU A 170 12.15 0.12 -4.04
C LEU A 170 11.73 -1.23 -4.59
N ASN A 171 12.20 -2.30 -3.96
CA ASN A 171 11.69 -3.65 -4.22
C ASN A 171 10.44 -3.90 -3.36
N ARG A 172 9.26 -3.58 -3.91
CA ARG A 172 7.95 -3.88 -3.30
C ARG A 172 7.42 -5.20 -3.87
N GLU A 173 8.02 -6.33 -3.46
CA GLU A 173 7.56 -7.65 -3.90
C GLU A 173 6.10 -7.87 -3.46
N MET A 174 5.20 -8.12 -4.41
CA MET A 174 3.82 -8.52 -4.13
C MET A 174 3.71 -10.04 -4.25
N LYS A 175 3.24 -10.70 -3.20
CA LYS A 175 3.07 -12.15 -3.15
C LYS A 175 1.58 -12.49 -3.27
N ALA A 176 1.29 -13.50 -4.08
CA ALA A 176 -0.04 -14.10 -4.17
C ALA A 176 -0.29 -15.03 -2.98
#